data_AF-A0A7X6VKG3-F1
#
_entry.id   AF-A0A7X6VKG3-F1
#
_cell.length_a   1.000
_cell.length_b   1.000
_cell.length_c   1.000
_cell.angle_alpha   90.00
_cell.angle_beta   90.00
_cell.angle_gamma   90.00
#
_symmetry.space_group_name_H-M   'P 1'
#
loop_
_entity.id
_entity.type
_entity.pdbx_description
1 polymer ?
#
loop_
_entity_poly.entity_id
_entity_poly.type
_entity_poly.pdbx_seq_one_letter_code
_entity_poly.pdbx_strand_id
1 'polypeptide(L)'
;MASFPQRTAREAAGPLLVKLKETYGDTLEVNIYDPRCFFWFFDLVRFSIRSEPTWILNGTLLFRGIPTWEELKGKVDALLGRSQ
;
A
#
# COMPACT_ATOMS: atom_id res chain seq x y z
N MET A 1 -9.72 19.22 -19.11
CA MET A 1 -9.54 17.79 -18.78
C MET A 1 -9.15 17.68 -17.32
N ALA A 2 -10.08 17.31 -16.44
CA ALA A 2 -9.76 17.08 -15.03
C ALA A 2 -8.93 15.80 -14.93
N SER A 3 -7.61 15.94 -14.83
CA SER A 3 -6.73 14.82 -14.51
C SER A 3 -7.11 14.34 -13.11
N PHE A 4 -7.68 13.14 -13.00
CA PHE A 4 -7.98 12.55 -11.70
C PHE A 4 -6.66 12.43 -10.93
N PRO A 5 -6.42 13.20 -9.85
CA PRO A 5 -5.13 13.22 -9.18
C PRO A 5 -4.72 11.83 -8.64
N GLN A 6 -5.70 10.94 -8.46
CA GLN A 6 -5.48 9.57 -8.03
C GLN A 6 -5.23 8.56 -9.15
N ARG A 7 -5.40 8.92 -10.43
CA ARG A 7 -5.13 8.01 -11.56
C ARG A 7 -3.64 7.71 -11.67
N THR A 8 -2.80 8.75 -11.67
CA THR A 8 -1.34 8.62 -11.72
C THR A 8 -0.81 7.78 -10.56
N ALA A 9 -1.36 7.97 -9.36
CA ALA A 9 -1.00 7.18 -8.19
C ALA A 9 -1.38 5.70 -8.32
N ARG A 10 -2.56 5.39 -8.89
CA ARG A 10 -2.99 4.00 -9.16
C ARG A 10 -2.12 3.33 -10.20
N GLU A 11 -1.80 4.03 -11.29
CA GLU A 11 -0.93 3.53 -12.36
C GLU A 11 0.49 3.26 -11.84
N ALA A 12 1.00 4.09 -10.92
CA ALA A 12 2.31 3.87 -10.29
C ALA A 12 2.30 2.75 -9.22
N ALA A 13 1.20 2.59 -8.48
CA ALA A 13 1.06 1.53 -7.48
C ALA A 13 0.86 0.13 -8.10
N GLY A 14 0.17 0.05 -9.25
CA GLY A 14 -0.17 -1.20 -9.92
C GLY A 14 1.00 -2.18 -10.07
N PRO A 15 2.14 -1.77 -10.66
CA PRO A 15 3.32 -2.63 -10.81
C PRO A 15 3.88 -3.14 -9.48
N LEU A 16 3.81 -2.34 -8.42
CA LEU A 16 4.27 -2.73 -7.08
C LEU A 16 3.36 -3.81 -6.47
N LEU A 17 2.04 -3.68 -6.66
CA LEU A 17 1.06 -4.66 -6.19
C LEU A 17 1.22 -6.01 -6.92
N VAL A 18 1.50 -5.99 -8.22
CA VAL A 18 1.83 -7.20 -8.99
C VAL A 18 3.06 -7.88 -8.42
N LYS A 19 4.16 -7.13 -8.23
CA LYS A 19 5.40 -7.67 -7.66
C LYS A 19 5.23 -8.23 -6.24
N LEU A 20 4.42 -7.56 -5.39
CA LEU A 20 4.08 -8.08 -4.06
C LEU A 20 3.36 -9.42 -4.16
N LYS A 21 2.38 -9.53 -5.06
CA LYS A 21 1.65 -10.79 -5.28
C LYS A 21 2.57 -11.88 -5.82
N GLU A 22 3.47 -11.57 -6.74
CA GLU A 22 4.44 -12.53 -7.28
C GLU A 22 5.45 -12.99 -6.23
N THR A 23 5.89 -12.10 -5.33
CA THR A 23 6.95 -12.40 -4.35
C THR A 23 6.41 -13.03 -3.05
N TYR A 24 5.21 -12.63 -2.64
CA TYR A 24 4.64 -12.98 -1.33
C TYR A 24 3.22 -13.54 -1.41
N GLY A 25 2.71 -13.89 -2.59
CA GLY A 25 1.30 -14.27 -2.80
C GLY A 25 0.79 -15.42 -1.92
N ASP A 26 1.68 -16.31 -1.48
CA ASP A 26 1.34 -17.42 -0.57
C ASP A 26 1.30 -17.00 0.92
N THR A 27 1.88 -15.84 1.23
CA THR A 27 2.07 -15.35 2.61
C THR A 27 1.37 -14.03 2.92
N LEU A 28 0.91 -13.32 1.89
CA LEU A 28 0.39 -11.96 2.01
C LEU A 28 -0.87 -11.78 1.17
N GLU A 29 -1.93 -11.32 1.82
CA GLU A 29 -3.13 -10.84 1.15
C GLU A 29 -3.00 -9.34 0.86
N VAL A 30 -3.18 -8.96 -0.40
CA VAL A 30 -3.07 -7.56 -0.84
C VAL A 30 -4.46 -7.02 -1.13
N ASN A 31 -4.90 -6.06 -0.32
CA ASN A 31 -6.19 -5.38 -0.48
C ASN A 31 -5.99 -3.90 -0.85
N ILE A 32 -6.77 -3.41 -1.80
CA ILE A 32 -6.77 -2.00 -2.21
C ILE A 32 -8.05 -1.35 -1.68
N TYR A 33 -7.90 -0.34 -0.85
CA TYR A 33 -9.03 0.40 -0.29
C TYR A 33 -9.16 1.77 -0.94
N ASP A 34 -10.40 2.11 -1.30
CA ASP A 34 -10.75 3.46 -1.76
C ASP A 34 -11.23 4.28 -0.55
N PRO A 35 -10.72 5.50 -0.32
CA PRO A 35 -11.09 6.32 0.83
C PRO A 35 -12.57 6.74 0.83
N ARG A 36 -13.30 6.55 -0.27
CA ARG A 36 -14.75 6.78 -0.34
C ARG A 36 -15.58 5.63 0.22
N CYS A 37 -14.94 4.52 0.61
CA CYS A 37 -15.60 3.38 1.22
C CYS A 37 -15.75 3.61 2.74
N PHE A 38 -16.97 3.90 3.19
CA PHE A 38 -17.28 4.21 4.59
C PHE A 38 -16.96 3.09 5.58
N PHE A 39 -16.85 1.84 5.13
CA PHE A 39 -16.47 0.70 5.98
C PHE A 39 -15.09 0.84 6.61
N TRP A 40 -14.19 1.61 6.00
CA TRP A 40 -12.80 1.76 6.43
C TRP A 40 -12.51 3.14 7.05
N PHE A 41 -13.55 3.87 7.43
CA PHE A 41 -13.43 5.21 8.01
C PHE A 41 -12.52 5.24 9.25
N PHE A 42 -12.58 4.20 10.09
CA PHE A 42 -11.72 4.10 11.28
C PHE A 42 -10.24 4.00 10.93
N ASP A 43 -9.87 3.29 9.86
CA ASP A 43 -8.48 3.21 9.41
C ASP A 43 -8.01 4.53 8.80
N LEU A 44 -8.89 5.26 8.10
CA LEU A 44 -8.57 6.60 7.61
C LEU A 44 -8.19 7.53 8.77
N VAL A 45 -8.93 7.47 9.89
CA VAL A 45 -8.62 8.26 11.10
C VAL A 45 -7.37 7.72 11.80
N ARG A 46 -7.29 6.40 12.03
CA ARG A 46 -6.19 5.74 12.74
C ARG A 46 -4.84 6.02 12.11
N PHE A 47 -4.77 6.00 10.78
CA PHE A 47 -3.53 6.24 10.05
C PHE A 47 -3.39 7.68 9.53
N SER A 48 -4.37 8.54 9.84
CA SER A 48 -4.46 9.93 9.39
C SER A 48 -4.28 10.05 7.86
N ILE A 49 -4.96 9.18 7.11
CA ILE A 49 -4.89 9.12 5.65
C ILE A 49 -5.63 10.34 5.09
N ARG A 50 -4.92 11.15 4.29
CA ARG A 50 -5.50 12.34 3.65
C ARG A 50 -5.77 12.05 2.17
N SER A 51 -4.81 12.36 1.31
CA SER A 51 -4.97 12.32 -0.15
C SER A 51 -3.94 11.46 -0.86
N GLU A 52 -2.90 11.02 -0.16
CA GLU A 52 -1.81 10.23 -0.70
C GLU A 52 -2.03 8.72 -0.51
N PRO A 53 -1.56 7.88 -1.45
CA PRO A 53 -1.53 6.43 -1.26
C PRO A 53 -0.84 6.06 0.03
N THR A 54 -1.44 5.16 0.81
CA THR A 54 -0.89 4.76 2.10
C THR A 54 -0.78 3.25 2.14
N TRP A 55 0.40 2.76 2.53
CA TRP A 55 0.71 1.34 2.56
C TRP A 55 0.73 0.88 4.01
N ILE A 56 -0.11 -0.10 4.33
CA ILE A 56 -0.27 -0.63 5.68
C ILE A 56 -0.11 -2.15 5.60
N LEU A 57 0.65 -2.71 6.55
CA LEU A 57 0.84 -4.15 6.70
C LEU A 57 0.63 -4.52 8.17
N ASN A 58 -0.25 -5.49 8.44
CA ASN A 58 -0.58 -5.95 9.80
C ASN A 58 -0.88 -4.81 10.78
N GLY A 59 -1.65 -3.81 10.34
CA GLY A 59 -2.00 -2.65 11.16
C GLY A 59 -0.87 -1.65 11.42
N THR A 60 0.27 -1.80 10.74
CA THR A 60 1.43 -0.91 10.82
C THR A 60 1.57 -0.08 9.54
N LEU A 61 1.75 1.23 9.69
CA LEU A 61 2.01 2.14 8.58
C LEU A 61 3.42 1.91 8.02
N LEU A 62 3.53 1.47 6.76
CA LEU A 62 4.81 1.27 6.09
C LEU A 62 5.30 2.53 5.41
N PHE A 63 4.46 3.11 4.56
CA PHE A 63 4.79 4.22 3.68
C PHE A 63 3.58 5.12 3.42
N ARG A 64 3.89 6.38 3.17
CA ARG A 64 2.98 7.38 2.61
C ARG A 64 3.53 7.79 1.25
N GLY A 65 2.68 7.82 0.23
CA GLY A 65 3.08 7.97 -1.17
C GLY A 65 3.35 6.65 -1.88
N ILE A 66 4.04 6.73 -3.02
CA ILE A 66 4.43 5.56 -3.82
C ILE A 66 5.91 5.27 -3.55
N PRO A 67 6.24 4.21 -2.78
CA PRO A 67 7.63 3.83 -2.54
C PRO A 67 8.25 3.19 -3.79
N THR A 68 9.58 3.09 -3.79
CA THR A 68 10.26 2.20 -4.74
C THR A 68 10.07 0.73 -4.36
N TRP A 69 10.30 -0.18 -5.30
CA TRP A 69 10.21 -1.61 -5.03
C TRP A 69 11.18 -2.07 -3.94
N GLU A 70 12.41 -1.57 -3.93
CA GLU A 70 13.45 -1.97 -2.98
C GLU A 70 13.08 -1.55 -1.55
N GLU A 71 12.58 -0.33 -1.36
CA GLU A 71 12.10 0.15 -0.07
C GLU A 71 10.91 -0.65 0.44
N LEU A 72 9.94 -0.91 -0.45
CA LEU A 72 8.75 -1.69 -0.13
C LEU A 72 9.12 -3.12 0.30
N LYS A 73 9.96 -3.79 -0.51
CA LYS A 73 10.45 -5.14 -0.24
C LYS A 73 11.19 -5.20 1.10
N GLY A 74 12.11 -4.27 1.36
CA GLY A 74 12.90 -4.25 2.58
C GLY A 74 12.04 -4.16 3.86
N LYS A 75 11.01 -3.30 3.86
CA LYS A 75 10.10 -3.22 5.01
C LYS A 75 9.18 -4.43 5.16
N VAL A 76 8.70 -4.98 4.05
CA VAL A 76 7.88 -6.20 4.07
C VAL A 76 8.70 -7.38 4.60
N ASP A 77 9.93 -7.58 4.12
CA ASP A 77 10.84 -8.63 4.58
C ASP A 77 11.14 -8.50 6.08
N ALA A 78 11.43 -7.28 6.55
CA ALA A 78 11.67 -7.02 7.97
C ALA A 78 10.47 -7.37 8.86
N LEU A 79 9.25 -7.10 8.40
CA LEU A 79 8.03 -7.40 9.17
C LEU A 79 7.57 -8.85 9.07
N LEU A 80 7.88 -9.53 7.98
CA LEU A 80 7.63 -10.97 7.83
C LEU A 80 8.72 -11.82 8.50
N GLY A 81 9.74 -11.21 9.09
CA GLY A 81 10.88 -11.92 9.69
C GLY A 81 11.71 -12.69 8.65
N ARG A 82 11.60 -12.33 7.37
CA ARG A 82 12.50 -12.80 6.31
C ARG A 82 13.77 -11.95 6.34
N SER A 83 14.48 -12.00 7.46
CA SER A 83 15.88 -11.59 7.48
C SER A 83 16.63 -12.64 6.65
N GLN A 84 17.10 -12.25 5.46
CA GLN A 84 18.22 -12.98 4.87
C GLN A 84 19.44 -12.84 5.77
#